data_AF-A0A7Z0TIX8-F1
#
_entry.id   AF-A0A7Z0TIX8-F1
#
_cell.length_a   1.000
_cell.length_b   1.000
_cell.length_c   1.000
_cell.angle_alpha   90.00
_cell.angle_beta   90.00
_cell.angle_gamma   90.00
#
_symmetry.space_group_name_H-M   'P 1'
#
loop_
_entity.id
_entity.type
_entity.pdbx_description
1 polymer ?
#
loop_
_entity_poly.entity_id
_entity_poly.type
_entity_poly.pdbx_seq_one_letter_code
_entity_poly.pdbx_strand_id
1 'polypeptide(L)'
;MSALDSPPRVGVWLIGARGSVATTVVAGCAALTAGLRPATGMLTETPPFARSGLPALSLLTFGGHDTAECPLPKRAEALAGAGVLPHGLPDAVRAELADADREIRPGTRGGGQDETARLADDIEDFAQRRGLSRVVVVNVASTEPADGGPGLPVSSLYAAAAVRAGCPYVNFTPSAGIQHPALAPLAEESGLPYAGRDGKTGQTLLRAVLAPMFAQRALEVRAWSGTNLLGGGDGAALADPAAAAAKNAGKARVLADALGSLPEGATHIDDVPALGEWKTAWD
;
A
#
# COMPACT_ATOMS: atom_id res chain seq x y z
N MET A 1 -25.20 -9.28 -30.01
CA MET A 1 -24.10 -9.58 -29.08
C MET A 1 -24.73 -10.09 -27.79
N SER A 2 -24.56 -11.38 -27.50
CA SER A 2 -25.16 -12.07 -26.35
C SER A 2 -24.60 -11.53 -25.03
N ALA A 3 -25.38 -11.54 -23.97
CA ALA A 3 -25.03 -11.10 -22.61
C ALA A 3 -23.99 -12.01 -21.90
N LEU A 4 -23.11 -12.69 -22.65
CA LEU A 4 -22.27 -13.79 -22.18
C LEU A 4 -20.75 -13.55 -22.27
N ASP A 5 -20.27 -12.33 -22.54
CA ASP A 5 -18.82 -12.10 -22.57
C ASP A 5 -18.43 -10.69 -22.09
N SER A 6 -18.96 -10.28 -20.95
CA SER A 6 -18.39 -9.12 -20.26
C SER A 6 -17.02 -9.53 -19.71
N PRO A 7 -15.94 -8.76 -19.97
CA PRO A 7 -14.61 -9.12 -19.49
C PRO A 7 -14.60 -9.23 -17.95
N PRO A 8 -13.86 -10.20 -17.39
CA PRO A 8 -13.93 -10.50 -15.97
C PRO A 8 -13.47 -9.30 -15.12
N ARG A 9 -14.29 -8.92 -14.14
CA ARG A 9 -13.98 -7.86 -13.17
C ARG A 9 -13.03 -8.37 -12.10
N VAL A 10 -12.13 -7.49 -11.67
CA VAL A 10 -11.10 -7.81 -10.66
C VAL A 10 -11.31 -6.92 -9.44
N GLY A 11 -11.32 -7.55 -8.26
CA GLY A 11 -11.37 -6.86 -6.98
C GLY A 11 -10.00 -6.40 -6.50
N VAL A 12 -9.96 -5.22 -5.90
CA VAL A 12 -8.82 -4.73 -5.12
C VAL A 12 -9.33 -4.47 -3.70
N TRP A 13 -8.87 -5.29 -2.76
CA TRP A 13 -9.22 -5.17 -1.35
C TRP A 13 -8.13 -4.42 -0.59
N LEU A 14 -8.42 -3.20 -0.15
CA LEU A 14 -7.45 -2.32 0.50
C LEU A 14 -7.53 -2.47 2.02
N ILE A 15 -6.41 -2.82 2.67
CA ILE A 15 -6.30 -2.73 4.13
C ILE A 15 -5.81 -1.31 4.44
N GLY A 16 -6.53 -0.58 5.29
CA GLY A 16 -6.36 0.88 5.40
C GLY A 16 -7.10 1.62 4.29
N ALA A 17 -8.29 1.13 3.91
CA ALA A 17 -9.07 1.60 2.75
C ALA A 17 -9.45 3.09 2.78
N ARG A 18 -9.48 3.71 3.96
CA ARG A 18 -9.79 5.14 4.19
C ARG A 18 -8.53 5.98 4.43
N GLY A 19 -7.34 5.39 4.27
CA GLY A 19 -6.06 6.09 4.34
C GLY A 19 -5.79 6.98 3.12
N SER A 20 -4.76 7.84 3.20
CA SER A 20 -4.38 8.76 2.11
C SER A 20 -4.06 8.03 0.80
N VAL A 21 -3.28 6.95 0.89
CA VAL A 21 -2.87 6.15 -0.27
C VAL A 21 -4.07 5.48 -0.92
N ALA A 22 -4.88 4.75 -0.13
CA ALA A 22 -6.07 4.06 -0.62
C ALA A 22 -7.06 5.02 -1.30
N THR A 23 -7.35 6.15 -0.66
CA THR A 23 -8.23 7.19 -1.22
C THR A 23 -7.70 7.73 -2.54
N THR A 24 -6.39 7.99 -2.62
CA THR A 24 -5.74 8.48 -3.84
C THR A 24 -5.76 7.44 -4.96
N VAL A 25 -5.61 6.15 -4.63
CA VAL A 25 -5.73 5.05 -5.59
C VAL A 25 -7.14 4.97 -6.18
N VAL A 26 -8.17 5.00 -5.33
CA VAL A 26 -9.57 4.91 -5.78
C VAL A 26 -9.94 6.13 -6.62
N ALA A 27 -9.66 7.35 -6.13
CA ALA A 27 -9.94 8.58 -6.86
C ALA A 27 -9.14 8.67 -8.17
N GLY A 28 -7.86 8.28 -8.15
CA GLY A 28 -6.99 8.26 -9.32
C GLY A 28 -7.47 7.27 -10.37
N CYS A 29 -7.84 6.05 -9.98
CA CYS A 29 -8.38 5.04 -10.89
C CYS A 29 -9.65 5.52 -11.59
N ALA A 30 -10.57 6.13 -10.83
CA ALA A 30 -11.79 6.74 -11.38
C ALA A 30 -11.46 7.88 -12.35
N ALA A 31 -10.53 8.76 -11.98
CA ALA A 31 -10.11 9.90 -12.82
C ALA A 31 -9.48 9.45 -14.15
N LEU A 32 -8.64 8.42 -14.13
CA LEU A 32 -8.01 7.86 -15.32
C LEU A 32 -9.04 7.17 -16.21
N THR A 33 -9.95 6.39 -15.61
CA THR A 33 -11.04 5.71 -16.33
C THR A 33 -11.98 6.72 -17.02
N ALA A 34 -12.25 7.85 -16.38
CA ALA A 34 -13.05 8.94 -16.93
C ALA A 34 -12.29 9.86 -17.89
N GLY A 35 -11.00 9.62 -18.14
CA GLY A 35 -10.17 10.44 -19.04
C GLY A 35 -9.87 11.85 -18.50
N LEU A 36 -10.07 12.09 -17.20
CA LEU A 36 -9.84 13.39 -16.56
C LEU A 36 -8.36 13.71 -16.40
N ARG A 37 -7.50 12.68 -16.37
CA ARG A 37 -6.05 12.78 -16.16
C ARG A 37 -5.30 11.77 -17.04
N PRO A 38 -4.06 12.08 -17.47
CA PRO A 38 -3.19 11.08 -18.08
C PRO A 38 -2.66 10.10 -17.03
N ALA A 39 -2.29 8.89 -17.45
CA ALA A 39 -1.73 7.84 -16.60
C ALA A 39 -0.25 8.07 -16.20
N THR A 40 0.15 9.32 -15.98
CA THR A 40 1.50 9.69 -15.58
C THR A 40 1.88 9.00 -14.26
N GLY A 41 3.01 8.31 -14.24
CA GLY A 41 3.49 7.55 -13.08
C GLY A 41 3.00 6.11 -13.00
N MET A 42 2.07 5.69 -13.87
CA MET A 42 1.65 4.29 -13.95
C MET A 42 2.52 3.47 -14.89
N LEU A 43 3.46 2.69 -14.34
CA LEU A 43 4.33 1.81 -15.12
C LEU A 43 3.54 0.82 -15.99
N THR A 44 2.42 0.31 -15.50
CA THR A 44 1.58 -0.66 -16.22
C THR A 44 0.92 -0.07 -17.47
N GLU A 45 0.86 1.25 -17.59
CA GLU A 45 0.31 1.97 -18.76
C GLU A 45 1.42 2.39 -19.75
N THR A 46 2.63 1.83 -19.61
CA THR A 46 3.78 2.11 -20.49
C THR A 46 4.02 0.98 -21.51
N PRO A 47 4.70 1.24 -22.65
CA PRO A 47 4.89 0.24 -23.71
C PRO A 47 5.46 -1.11 -23.27
N PRO A 48 6.41 -1.21 -22.31
CA PRO A 48 6.88 -2.49 -21.80
C PRO A 48 5.79 -3.42 -21.23
N PHE A 49 4.67 -2.87 -20.76
CA PHE A 49 3.56 -3.62 -20.15
C PHE A 49 2.35 -3.81 -21.07
N ALA A 50 2.39 -3.29 -22.30
CA ALA A 50 1.26 -3.33 -23.24
C ALA A 50 0.78 -4.75 -23.59
N ARG A 51 1.62 -5.77 -23.40
CA ARG A 51 1.32 -7.19 -23.67
C ARG A 51 1.20 -8.04 -22.41
N SER A 52 1.12 -7.44 -21.23
CA SER A 52 1.07 -8.15 -19.95
C SER A 52 -0.31 -8.74 -19.61
N GLY A 53 -1.36 -8.44 -20.39
CA GLY A 53 -2.71 -8.96 -20.16
C GLY A 53 -3.34 -8.46 -18.85
N LEU A 54 -2.94 -7.29 -18.38
CA LEU A 54 -3.49 -6.67 -17.17
C LEU A 54 -4.96 -6.25 -17.40
N PRO A 55 -5.82 -6.35 -16.38
CA PRO A 55 -7.19 -5.85 -16.49
C PRO A 55 -7.18 -4.33 -16.75
N ALA A 56 -8.09 -3.87 -17.61
CA ALA A 56 -8.33 -2.44 -17.77
C ALA A 56 -8.76 -1.81 -16.43
N LEU A 57 -8.38 -0.55 -16.19
CA LEU A 57 -8.73 0.17 -14.96
C LEU A 57 -10.24 0.23 -14.71
N SER A 58 -11.04 0.31 -15.78
CA SER A 58 -12.50 0.29 -15.72
C SER A 58 -13.11 -1.03 -15.23
N LEU A 59 -12.31 -2.10 -15.16
CA LEU A 59 -12.72 -3.42 -14.67
C LEU A 59 -12.30 -3.66 -13.21
N LEU A 60 -11.60 -2.70 -12.60
CA LEU A 60 -11.23 -2.77 -11.19
C LEU A 60 -12.40 -2.33 -10.31
N THR A 61 -12.61 -3.07 -9.23
CA THR A 61 -13.62 -2.77 -8.21
C THR A 61 -12.95 -2.71 -6.86
N PHE A 62 -13.22 -1.67 -6.08
CA PHE A 62 -12.55 -1.43 -4.81
C PHE A 62 -13.44 -1.77 -3.63
N GLY A 63 -12.84 -2.38 -2.62
CA GLY A 63 -13.40 -2.61 -1.29
C GLY A 63 -12.26 -2.60 -0.27
N GLY A 64 -12.53 -2.92 0.99
CA GLY A 64 -11.44 -3.02 1.95
C GLY A 64 -11.85 -3.07 3.40
N HIS A 65 -10.85 -2.94 4.27
CA HIS A 65 -11.04 -2.77 5.70
C HIS A 65 -10.40 -1.47 6.17
N ASP A 66 -11.06 -0.81 7.12
CA ASP A 66 -10.47 0.31 7.84
C ASP A 66 -11.05 0.43 9.24
N THR A 67 -10.27 1.01 10.16
CA THR A 67 -10.69 1.30 11.54
C THR A 67 -11.16 2.75 11.72
N ALA A 68 -10.91 3.61 10.75
CA ALA A 68 -11.41 4.97 10.71
C ALA A 68 -12.88 5.00 10.25
N GLU A 69 -13.63 5.95 10.79
CA GLU A 69 -15.05 6.13 10.46
C GLU A 69 -15.28 7.18 9.36
N CYS A 70 -14.26 7.96 9.02
CA CYS A 70 -14.37 9.04 8.03
C CYS A 70 -14.69 8.47 6.63
N PRO A 71 -15.83 8.84 6.02
CA PRO A 71 -16.20 8.42 4.66
C PRO A 71 -15.11 8.71 3.63
N LEU A 72 -14.87 7.80 2.69
CA LEU A 72 -13.86 7.90 1.63
C LEU A 72 -14.05 9.18 0.78
N PRO A 73 -15.28 9.58 0.39
CA PRO A 73 -15.49 10.88 -0.26
C PRO A 73 -15.02 12.05 0.60
N LYS A 74 -15.24 11.99 1.92
CA LYS A 74 -14.82 13.05 2.83
C LYS A 74 -13.32 13.08 3.03
N ARG A 75 -12.67 11.91 3.07
CA ARG A 75 -11.21 11.81 3.06
C ARG A 75 -10.63 12.41 1.78
N ALA A 76 -11.24 12.17 0.62
CA ALA A 76 -10.81 12.74 -0.65
C ALA A 76 -10.91 14.28 -0.66
N GLU A 77 -11.98 14.85 -0.11
CA GLU A 77 -12.10 16.31 0.09
C GLU A 77 -10.96 16.86 0.95
N ALA A 78 -10.62 16.19 2.06
CA ALA A 78 -9.51 16.59 2.92
C ALA A 78 -8.15 16.53 2.20
N LEU A 79 -7.92 15.48 1.40
CA LEU A 79 -6.69 15.35 0.59
C LEU A 79 -6.61 16.43 -0.50
N ALA A 80 -7.74 16.82 -1.09
CA ALA A 80 -7.77 17.95 -2.03
C ALA A 80 -7.47 19.28 -1.32
N GLY A 81 -8.01 19.49 -0.11
CA GLY A 81 -7.68 20.64 0.73
C GLY A 81 -6.19 20.69 1.12
N ALA A 82 -5.56 19.54 1.28
CA ALA A 82 -4.12 19.41 1.54
C ALA A 82 -3.25 19.50 0.26
N GLY A 83 -3.85 19.61 -0.93
CA GLY A 83 -3.15 19.68 -2.20
C GLY A 83 -2.63 18.34 -2.75
N VAL A 84 -2.98 17.22 -2.12
CA VAL A 84 -2.61 15.87 -2.59
C VAL A 84 -3.41 15.48 -3.82
N LEU A 85 -4.72 15.76 -3.79
CA LEU A 85 -5.60 15.58 -4.93
C LEU A 85 -5.86 16.94 -5.61
N PRO A 86 -6.00 16.98 -6.94
CA PRO A 86 -6.43 18.18 -7.64
C PRO A 86 -7.76 18.71 -7.11
N HIS A 87 -7.89 20.04 -7.04
CA HIS A 87 -9.14 20.68 -6.66
C HIS A 87 -10.28 20.27 -7.61
N GLY A 88 -11.47 20.03 -7.06
CA GLY A 88 -12.65 19.56 -7.80
C GLY A 88 -12.63 18.08 -8.21
N LEU A 89 -11.48 17.38 -8.09
CA LEU A 89 -11.43 15.95 -8.43
C LEU A 89 -12.36 15.10 -7.54
N PRO A 90 -12.40 15.26 -6.21
CA PRO A 90 -13.30 14.47 -5.36
C PRO A 90 -14.77 14.60 -5.74
N ASP A 91 -15.20 15.77 -6.22
CA ASP A 91 -16.56 15.98 -6.69
C ASP A 91 -16.83 15.27 -8.01
N ALA A 92 -15.86 15.34 -8.94
CA ALA A 92 -15.96 14.71 -10.25
C ALA A 92 -16.03 13.17 -10.18
N VAL A 93 -15.42 12.55 -9.16
CA VAL A 93 -15.40 11.09 -8.95
C VAL A 93 -16.14 10.64 -7.68
N ARG A 94 -17.08 11.46 -7.22
CA ARG A 94 -17.81 11.25 -5.96
C ARG A 94 -18.59 9.93 -5.95
N ALA A 95 -19.15 9.55 -7.08
CA ALA A 95 -19.94 8.33 -7.22
C ALA A 95 -19.06 7.07 -7.05
N GLU A 96 -17.87 7.06 -7.65
CA GLU A 96 -16.90 5.98 -7.56
C GLU A 96 -16.32 5.86 -6.15
N LEU A 97 -16.00 7.00 -5.52
CA LEU A 97 -15.58 7.03 -4.12
C LEU A 97 -16.66 6.48 -3.19
N ALA A 98 -17.92 6.86 -3.39
CA ALA A 98 -19.04 6.36 -2.60
C ALA A 98 -19.34 4.87 -2.86
N ASP A 99 -19.16 4.40 -4.09
CA ASP A 99 -19.33 2.97 -4.41
C ASP A 99 -18.27 2.10 -3.71
N ALA A 100 -17.01 2.54 -3.74
CA ALA A 100 -15.94 1.88 -3.00
C ALA A 100 -16.17 1.92 -1.48
N ASP A 101 -16.65 3.05 -0.95
CA ASP A 101 -16.94 3.24 0.47
C ASP A 101 -17.93 2.21 1.03
N ARG A 102 -18.96 1.87 0.24
CA ARG A 102 -19.98 0.88 0.62
C ARG A 102 -19.41 -0.53 0.76
N GLU A 103 -18.26 -0.82 0.17
CA GLU A 103 -17.56 -2.10 0.31
C GLU A 103 -16.42 -2.05 1.33
N ILE A 104 -16.28 -0.94 2.08
CA ILE A 104 -15.37 -0.89 3.22
C ILE A 104 -16.07 -1.50 4.44
N ARG A 105 -15.43 -2.49 5.05
CA ARG A 105 -15.88 -3.19 6.26
C ARG A 105 -15.07 -2.74 7.48
N PRO A 106 -15.62 -2.88 8.71
CA PRO A 106 -14.87 -2.58 9.92
C PRO A 106 -13.59 -3.42 10.03
N GLY A 107 -12.45 -2.75 10.10
CA GLY A 107 -11.16 -3.38 10.31
C GLY A 107 -10.91 -3.81 11.76
N THR A 108 -9.74 -4.37 12.02
CA THR A 108 -9.33 -4.83 13.34
C THR A 108 -8.09 -4.13 13.86
N ARG A 109 -7.92 -4.11 15.19
CA ARG A 109 -6.71 -3.66 15.89
C ARG A 109 -5.93 -4.81 16.53
N GLY A 110 -6.39 -6.05 16.36
CA GLY A 110 -5.79 -7.24 16.94
C GLY A 110 -6.79 -8.39 17.02
N GLY A 111 -6.33 -9.59 17.34
CA GLY A 111 -7.21 -10.75 17.43
C GLY A 111 -6.47 -12.07 17.20
N GLY A 112 -7.25 -13.11 16.95
CA GLY A 112 -6.75 -14.47 16.70
C GLY A 112 -7.37 -15.10 15.47
N GLN A 113 -7.59 -16.41 15.53
CA GLN A 113 -8.10 -17.19 14.40
C GLN A 113 -9.53 -16.79 14.02
N ASP A 114 -10.40 -16.54 14.98
CA ASP A 114 -11.79 -16.11 14.72
C ASP A 114 -11.82 -14.77 13.97
N GLU A 115 -10.94 -13.85 14.36
CA GLU A 115 -10.80 -12.56 13.67
C GLU A 115 -10.30 -12.75 12.24
N THR A 116 -9.32 -13.64 12.05
CA THR A 116 -8.80 -13.98 10.72
C THR A 116 -9.90 -14.58 9.83
N ALA A 117 -10.78 -15.42 10.38
CA ALA A 117 -11.91 -16.00 9.65
C ALA A 117 -12.91 -14.92 9.23
N ARG A 118 -13.33 -14.05 10.15
CA ARG A 118 -14.21 -12.91 9.85
C ARG A 118 -13.66 -12.03 8.71
N LEU A 119 -12.36 -11.71 8.77
CA LEU A 119 -11.71 -10.89 7.75
C LEU A 119 -11.67 -11.59 6.39
N ALA A 120 -11.51 -12.92 6.36
CA ALA A 120 -11.57 -13.71 5.14
C ALA A 120 -12.99 -13.75 4.56
N ASP A 121 -13.99 -13.99 5.43
CA ASP A 121 -15.40 -13.98 5.06
C ASP A 121 -15.76 -12.67 4.36
N ASP A 122 -15.37 -11.51 4.92
CA ASP A 122 -15.61 -10.18 4.33
C ASP A 122 -15.08 -10.06 2.88
N ILE A 123 -13.91 -10.65 2.59
CA ILE A 123 -13.26 -10.63 1.26
C ILE A 123 -14.00 -11.54 0.29
N GLU A 124 -14.36 -12.76 0.72
CA GLU A 124 -15.12 -13.72 -0.09
C GLU A 124 -16.51 -13.19 -0.43
N ASP A 125 -17.17 -12.59 0.55
CA ASP A 125 -18.45 -11.93 0.43
C ASP A 125 -18.42 -10.79 -0.60
N PHE A 126 -17.35 -9.99 -0.60
CA PHE A 126 -17.13 -8.94 -1.59
C PHE A 126 -16.95 -9.54 -3.00
N ALA A 127 -16.15 -10.59 -3.14
CA ALA A 127 -15.96 -11.29 -4.40
C ALA A 127 -17.29 -11.80 -4.97
N GLN A 128 -18.11 -12.43 -4.13
CA GLN A 128 -19.42 -12.97 -4.49
C GLN A 128 -20.42 -11.87 -4.86
N ARG A 129 -20.64 -10.88 -4.00
CA ARG A 129 -21.62 -9.80 -4.24
C ARG A 129 -21.32 -8.98 -5.47
N ARG A 130 -20.04 -8.78 -5.80
CA ARG A 130 -19.61 -7.98 -6.95
C ARG A 130 -19.34 -8.82 -8.22
N GLY A 131 -19.48 -10.15 -8.14
CA GLY A 131 -19.28 -11.07 -9.27
C GLY A 131 -17.85 -11.02 -9.82
N LEU A 132 -16.85 -11.00 -8.92
CA LEU A 132 -15.45 -10.79 -9.27
C LEU A 132 -14.78 -12.13 -9.57
N SER A 133 -13.99 -12.19 -10.65
CA SER A 133 -13.28 -13.43 -11.01
C SER A 133 -12.08 -13.72 -10.11
N ARG A 134 -11.58 -12.68 -9.42
CA ARG A 134 -10.46 -12.71 -8.48
C ARG A 134 -10.43 -11.43 -7.67
N VAL A 135 -9.83 -11.50 -6.49
CA VAL A 135 -9.54 -10.34 -5.63
C VAL A 135 -8.05 -10.34 -5.29
N VAL A 136 -7.42 -9.18 -5.34
CA VAL A 136 -6.06 -8.96 -4.84
C VAL A 136 -6.16 -8.12 -3.57
N VAL A 137 -5.56 -8.59 -2.48
CA VAL A 137 -5.52 -7.88 -1.20
C VAL A 137 -4.24 -7.07 -1.14
N VAL A 138 -4.35 -5.78 -0.83
CA VAL A 138 -3.22 -4.84 -0.78
C VAL A 138 -3.22 -4.13 0.57
N ASN A 139 -2.14 -4.30 1.31
CA ASN A 139 -1.92 -3.60 2.57
C ASN A 139 -1.32 -2.22 2.34
N VAL A 140 -2.08 -1.17 2.65
CA VAL A 140 -1.67 0.24 2.64
C VAL A 140 -2.01 0.93 3.97
N ALA A 141 -2.20 0.14 5.05
CA ALA A 141 -2.50 0.64 6.37
C ALA A 141 -1.28 1.30 7.03
N SER A 142 -1.49 1.86 8.22
CA SER A 142 -0.41 2.43 9.03
C SER A 142 0.68 1.38 9.33
N THR A 143 1.92 1.85 9.44
CA THR A 143 3.07 1.01 9.78
C THR A 143 2.91 0.42 11.17
N GLU A 144 3.20 -0.87 11.32
CA GLU A 144 3.24 -1.56 12.61
C GLU A 144 4.68 -1.62 13.16
N PRO A 145 4.85 -1.63 14.49
CA PRO A 145 6.14 -1.93 15.10
C PRO A 145 6.61 -3.36 14.77
N ALA A 146 7.91 -3.61 14.83
CA ALA A 146 8.50 -4.91 14.48
C ALA A 146 8.09 -6.04 15.45
N ASP A 147 7.89 -5.73 16.73
CA ASP A 147 7.57 -6.70 17.78
C ASP A 147 6.08 -6.58 18.15
N GLY A 148 5.22 -7.36 17.49
CA GLY A 148 3.76 -7.30 17.63
C GLY A 148 3.15 -7.91 18.90
N GLY A 149 3.94 -8.10 19.96
CA GLY A 149 3.50 -8.75 21.20
C GLY A 149 3.17 -10.25 21.04
N PRO A 150 2.49 -10.87 22.03
CA PRO A 150 2.10 -12.27 21.95
C PRO A 150 0.94 -12.44 20.94
N GLY A 151 1.26 -12.91 19.74
CA GLY A 151 0.27 -13.19 18.69
C GLY A 151 0.78 -12.83 17.30
N LEU A 152 -0.09 -12.97 16.30
CA LEU A 152 0.19 -12.44 14.98
C LEU A 152 -0.04 -10.91 14.98
N PRO A 153 0.89 -10.12 14.43
CA PRO A 153 0.64 -8.71 14.12
C PRO A 153 -0.61 -8.53 13.25
N VAL A 154 -1.25 -7.36 13.31
CA VAL A 154 -2.49 -7.07 12.57
C VAL A 154 -2.29 -7.27 11.05
N SER A 155 -1.17 -6.81 10.50
CA SER A 155 -0.80 -7.03 9.10
C SER A 155 -0.72 -8.51 8.73
N SER A 156 -0.26 -9.34 9.65
CA SER A 156 -0.19 -10.79 9.50
C SER A 156 -1.56 -11.45 9.61
N LEU A 157 -2.47 -10.96 10.47
CA LEU A 157 -3.87 -11.42 10.48
C LEU A 157 -4.54 -11.17 9.13
N TYR A 158 -4.36 -9.98 8.57
CA TYR A 158 -4.87 -9.65 7.24
C TYR A 158 -4.24 -10.48 6.11
N ALA A 159 -2.92 -10.74 6.18
CA ALA A 159 -2.26 -11.62 5.22
C ALA A 159 -2.79 -13.05 5.30
N ALA A 160 -3.00 -13.58 6.51
CA ALA A 160 -3.60 -14.89 6.71
C ALA A 160 -5.05 -14.95 6.21
N ALA A 161 -5.83 -13.88 6.42
CA ALA A 161 -7.19 -13.77 5.90
C ALA A 161 -7.22 -13.75 4.36
N ALA A 162 -6.30 -13.01 3.73
CA ALA A 162 -6.16 -12.99 2.27
C ALA A 162 -5.87 -14.38 1.71
N VAL A 163 -4.92 -15.11 2.31
CA VAL A 163 -4.57 -16.47 1.88
C VAL A 163 -5.74 -17.43 2.09
N ARG A 164 -6.44 -17.35 3.22
CA ARG A 164 -7.64 -18.16 3.49
C ARG A 164 -8.75 -17.92 2.47
N ALA A 165 -8.95 -16.66 2.07
CA ALA A 165 -9.90 -16.27 1.03
C ALA A 165 -9.41 -16.60 -0.41
N GLY A 166 -8.29 -17.32 -0.58
CA GLY A 166 -7.75 -17.67 -1.89
C GLY A 166 -7.21 -16.48 -2.69
N CYS A 167 -6.87 -15.37 -2.03
CA CYS A 167 -6.53 -14.10 -2.67
C CYS A 167 -5.02 -13.81 -2.64
N PRO A 168 -4.41 -13.45 -3.78
CA PRO A 168 -3.06 -12.87 -3.80
C PRO A 168 -2.90 -11.66 -2.88
N TYR A 169 -1.70 -11.49 -2.31
CA TYR A 169 -1.44 -10.48 -1.29
C TYR A 169 -0.25 -9.57 -1.64
N VAL A 170 -0.41 -8.26 -1.48
CA VAL A 170 0.67 -7.28 -1.65
C VAL A 170 0.83 -6.47 -0.36
N ASN A 171 2.05 -6.44 0.18
CA ASN A 171 2.37 -5.60 1.33
C ASN A 171 3.08 -4.31 0.90
N PHE A 172 2.39 -3.18 0.94
CA PHE A 172 2.97 -1.88 0.60
C PHE A 172 3.56 -1.15 1.82
N THR A 173 3.49 -1.75 3.00
CA THR A 173 4.02 -1.20 4.26
C THR A 173 5.27 -1.98 4.71
N PRO A 174 6.09 -1.46 5.63
CA PRO A 174 7.20 -2.23 6.22
C PRO A 174 6.74 -3.21 7.31
N SER A 175 5.44 -3.29 7.62
CA SER A 175 4.87 -4.25 8.57
C SER A 175 5.17 -5.70 8.15
N ALA A 176 5.08 -6.66 9.06
CA ALA A 176 5.44 -8.06 8.79
C ALA A 176 4.61 -8.68 7.66
N GLY A 177 3.28 -8.51 7.69
CA GLY A 177 2.37 -9.07 6.68
C GLY A 177 2.57 -10.57 6.49
N ILE A 178 2.54 -11.03 5.24
CA ILE A 178 2.73 -12.45 4.89
C ILE A 178 4.14 -12.98 5.17
N GLN A 179 5.13 -12.08 5.33
CA GLN A 179 6.53 -12.46 5.59
C GLN A 179 6.78 -12.80 7.07
N HIS A 180 5.75 -12.76 7.92
CA HIS A 180 5.88 -13.19 9.31
C HIS A 180 6.19 -14.70 9.38
N PRO A 181 7.19 -15.15 10.17
CA PRO A 181 7.61 -16.56 10.19
C PRO A 181 6.49 -17.57 10.47
N ALA A 182 5.52 -17.20 11.33
CA ALA A 182 4.38 -18.06 11.65
C ALA A 182 3.41 -18.28 10.46
N LEU A 183 3.51 -17.49 9.38
CA LEU A 183 2.71 -17.66 8.17
C LEU A 183 3.47 -18.37 7.04
N ALA A 184 4.75 -18.71 7.22
CA ALA A 184 5.53 -19.36 6.17
C ALA A 184 4.90 -20.67 5.67
N PRO A 185 4.44 -21.61 6.54
CA PRO A 185 3.76 -22.83 6.07
C PRO A 185 2.47 -22.51 5.30
N LEU A 186 1.67 -21.56 5.79
CA LEU A 186 0.42 -21.16 5.15
C LEU A 186 0.67 -20.56 3.75
N ALA A 187 1.69 -19.71 3.61
CA ALA A 187 2.07 -19.11 2.34
C ALA A 187 2.54 -20.17 1.34
N GLU A 188 3.40 -21.11 1.78
CA GLU A 188 3.90 -22.20 0.95
C GLU A 188 2.78 -23.16 0.49
N GLU A 189 1.93 -23.61 1.41
CA GLU A 189 0.82 -24.52 1.12
C GLU A 189 -0.22 -23.91 0.18
N SER A 190 -0.46 -22.60 0.25
CA SER A 190 -1.45 -21.91 -0.58
C SER A 190 -1.10 -21.85 -2.07
N GLY A 191 0.20 -21.82 -2.41
CA GLY A 191 0.68 -21.56 -3.76
C GLY A 191 0.28 -20.18 -4.34
N LEU A 192 -0.26 -19.27 -3.53
CA LEU A 192 -0.73 -17.96 -3.99
C LEU A 192 0.45 -17.00 -4.19
N PRO A 193 0.43 -16.16 -5.25
CA PRO A 193 1.43 -15.14 -5.43
C PRO A 193 1.28 -14.03 -4.37
N TYR A 194 2.41 -13.60 -3.81
CA TYR A 194 2.48 -12.43 -2.95
C TYR A 194 3.69 -11.55 -3.27
N ALA A 195 3.60 -10.27 -2.95
CA ALA A 195 4.68 -9.30 -3.19
C ALA A 195 4.83 -8.32 -2.02
N GLY A 196 6.03 -7.75 -1.88
CA GLY A 196 6.36 -6.82 -0.81
C GLY A 196 7.73 -7.11 -0.19
N ARG A 197 8.15 -6.33 0.80
CA ARG A 197 7.38 -5.30 1.53
C ARG A 197 7.91 -3.88 1.28
N ASP A 198 7.15 -2.89 1.76
CA ASP A 198 7.50 -1.45 1.80
C ASP A 198 7.66 -0.76 0.43
N GLY A 199 6.67 0.06 0.06
CA GLY A 199 6.64 0.78 -1.21
C GLY A 199 7.83 1.74 -1.39
N LYS A 200 8.65 1.53 -2.42
CA LYS A 200 9.80 2.38 -2.75
C LYS A 200 9.41 3.60 -3.58
N THR A 201 8.88 4.65 -2.95
CA THR A 201 8.24 5.78 -3.66
C THR A 201 9.07 7.06 -3.79
N GLY A 202 9.84 7.44 -2.77
CA GLY A 202 10.53 8.74 -2.72
C GLY A 202 12.04 8.64 -2.47
N GLN A 203 12.50 9.02 -1.27
CA GLN A 203 13.92 8.95 -0.87
C GLN A 203 14.57 7.59 -1.20
N THR A 204 13.93 6.49 -0.80
CA THR A 204 14.48 5.15 -1.01
C THR A 204 14.62 4.81 -2.51
N LEU A 205 13.75 5.38 -3.36
CA LEU A 205 13.90 5.26 -4.82
C LEU A 205 15.17 5.97 -5.29
N LEU A 206 15.42 7.20 -4.84
CA LEU A 206 16.65 7.92 -5.17
C LEU A 206 17.89 7.17 -4.71
N ARG A 207 17.90 6.63 -3.48
CA ARG A 207 19.00 5.79 -2.97
C ARG A 207 19.26 4.58 -3.86
N ALA A 208 18.21 3.86 -4.25
CA ALA A 208 18.32 2.68 -5.09
C ALA A 208 18.79 2.98 -6.53
N VAL A 209 18.68 4.23 -6.99
CA VAL A 209 19.20 4.66 -8.30
C VAL A 209 20.63 5.18 -8.18
N LEU A 210 20.92 6.00 -7.17
CA LEU A 210 22.20 6.67 -7.00
C LEU A 210 23.29 5.74 -6.42
N ALA A 211 22.96 4.86 -5.47
CA ALA A 211 23.96 3.97 -4.87
C ALA A 211 24.63 3.04 -5.89
N PRO A 212 23.88 2.34 -6.78
CA PRO A 212 24.50 1.56 -7.86
C PRO A 212 25.34 2.41 -8.82
N MET A 213 24.96 3.67 -9.07
CA MET A 213 25.74 4.56 -9.93
C MET A 213 27.16 4.77 -9.40
N PHE A 214 27.33 5.00 -8.09
CA PHE A 214 28.65 5.15 -7.47
C PHE A 214 29.46 3.86 -7.57
N ALA A 215 28.84 2.72 -7.21
CA ALA A 215 29.49 1.41 -7.29
C ALA A 215 29.96 1.08 -8.72
N GLN A 216 29.10 1.29 -9.73
CA GLN A 216 29.43 1.08 -11.14
C GLN A 216 30.55 1.97 -11.67
N ARG A 217 30.82 3.10 -11.00
CA ARG A 217 31.90 4.02 -11.33
C ARG A 217 33.14 3.82 -10.47
N ALA A 218 33.20 2.75 -9.66
CA ALA A 218 34.26 2.49 -8.69
C ALA A 218 34.51 3.66 -7.72
N LEU A 219 33.43 4.37 -7.35
CA LEU A 219 33.47 5.44 -6.36
C LEU A 219 33.05 4.89 -5.00
N GLU A 220 33.96 4.96 -4.03
CA GLU A 220 33.69 4.58 -2.65
C GLU A 220 32.76 5.62 -1.99
N VAL A 221 31.59 5.18 -1.55
CA VAL A 221 30.69 5.99 -0.73
C VAL A 221 31.16 5.89 0.71
N ARG A 222 31.81 6.95 1.21
CA ARG A 222 32.32 6.98 2.60
C ARG A 222 31.20 7.15 3.64
N ALA A 223 30.25 8.03 3.33
CA ALA A 223 29.13 8.30 4.22
C ALA A 223 27.85 8.61 3.43
N TRP A 224 26.69 8.25 4.01
CA TRP A 224 25.36 8.59 3.53
C TRP A 224 24.44 8.85 4.72
N SER A 225 24.09 10.12 4.93
CA SER A 225 23.14 10.52 5.97
C SER A 225 21.83 10.96 5.33
N GLY A 226 20.78 11.13 6.13
CA GLY A 226 19.57 11.78 5.64
C GLY A 226 18.52 12.01 6.71
N THR A 227 17.55 12.86 6.41
CA THR A 227 16.36 13.06 7.24
C THR A 227 15.10 12.99 6.39
N ASN A 228 14.01 12.57 7.00
CA ASN A 228 12.68 12.55 6.42
C ASN A 228 11.75 13.27 7.37
N LEU A 229 11.24 14.42 6.93
CA LEU A 229 10.26 15.19 7.65
C LEU A 229 8.90 14.91 7.02
N LEU A 230 7.94 14.42 7.81
CA LEU A 230 6.58 14.17 7.34
C LEU A 230 5.57 14.31 8.47
N GLY A 231 4.34 14.69 8.13
CA GLY A 231 3.21 14.70 9.06
C GLY A 231 2.12 13.72 8.61
N GLY A 232 0.87 14.07 8.91
CA GLY A 232 -0.28 13.27 8.52
C GLY A 232 -0.34 11.92 9.24
N GLY A 233 -1.06 10.96 8.68
CA GLY A 233 -1.23 9.64 9.30
C GLY A 233 0.07 8.83 9.37
N ASP A 234 0.94 8.94 8.36
CA ASP A 234 2.22 8.23 8.31
C ASP A 234 3.23 8.86 9.29
N GLY A 235 3.31 10.20 9.38
CA GLY A 235 4.14 10.89 10.36
C GLY A 235 3.75 10.53 11.79
N ALA A 236 2.46 10.60 12.11
CA ALA A 236 1.96 10.24 13.45
C ALA A 236 2.22 8.77 13.81
N ALA A 237 2.11 7.83 12.86
CA ALA A 237 2.44 6.43 13.09
C ALA A 237 3.95 6.21 13.34
N LEU A 238 4.80 7.02 12.72
CA LEU A 238 6.26 6.94 12.84
C LEU A 238 6.83 7.79 13.97
N ALA A 239 5.97 8.50 14.73
CA ALA A 239 6.34 9.07 16.01
C ALA A 239 6.68 7.98 17.05
N ASP A 240 6.16 6.75 16.86
CA ASP A 240 6.60 5.58 17.62
C ASP A 240 8.03 5.19 17.19
N PRO A 241 9.02 5.21 18.11
CA PRO A 241 10.41 4.84 17.81
C PRO A 241 10.55 3.44 17.21
N ALA A 242 9.70 2.48 17.58
CA ALA A 242 9.77 1.11 17.06
C ALA A 242 9.33 1.03 15.60
N ALA A 243 8.27 1.74 15.23
CA ALA A 243 7.80 1.86 13.85
C ALA A 243 8.83 2.62 12.98
N ALA A 244 9.40 3.71 13.50
CA ALA A 244 10.48 4.45 12.84
C ALA A 244 11.72 3.57 12.61
N ALA A 245 12.11 2.76 13.60
CA ALA A 245 13.24 1.85 13.50
C ALA A 245 13.03 0.80 12.39
N ALA A 246 11.85 0.19 12.31
CA ALA A 246 11.51 -0.77 11.26
C ALA A 246 11.63 -0.14 9.86
N LYS A 247 11.13 1.09 9.67
CA LYS A 247 11.21 1.83 8.40
C LYS A 247 12.65 2.23 8.06
N ASN A 248 13.44 2.65 9.04
CA ASN A 248 14.84 3.00 8.84
C ASN A 248 15.72 1.78 8.50
N ALA A 249 15.46 0.62 9.12
CA ALA A 249 16.16 -0.62 8.79
C ALA A 249 15.96 -1.02 7.33
N GLY A 250 14.73 -0.88 6.80
CA GLY A 250 14.42 -1.11 5.39
C GLY A 250 15.23 -0.21 4.44
N LYS A 251 15.38 1.07 4.79
CA LYS A 251 16.17 2.03 3.99
C LYS A 251 17.67 1.74 4.02
N ALA A 252 18.21 1.37 5.18
CA ALA A 252 19.63 1.05 5.33
C ALA A 252 20.01 -0.20 4.51
N ARG A 253 19.13 -1.22 4.50
CA ARG A 253 19.34 -2.45 3.73
C ARG A 253 19.52 -2.18 2.24
N VAL A 254 18.75 -1.26 1.65
CA VAL A 254 18.88 -0.89 0.22
C VAL A 254 20.27 -0.35 -0.11
N LEU A 255 20.88 0.43 0.79
CA LEU A 255 22.24 0.94 0.58
C LEU A 255 23.28 -0.17 0.72
N ALA A 256 23.16 -1.01 1.75
CA ALA A 256 24.06 -2.13 1.98
C ALA A 256 24.04 -3.13 0.81
N ASP A 257 22.84 -3.48 0.31
CA ASP A 257 22.67 -4.40 -0.82
C ASP A 257 23.28 -3.82 -2.11
N ALA A 258 23.22 -2.50 -2.31
CA ALA A 258 23.74 -1.84 -3.52
C ALA A 258 25.26 -1.58 -3.47
N LEU A 259 25.82 -1.31 -2.29
CA LEU A 259 27.23 -0.91 -2.11
C LEU A 259 28.12 -2.05 -1.58
N GLY A 260 27.55 -3.17 -1.13
CA GLY A 260 28.26 -4.30 -0.54
C GLY A 260 28.56 -4.14 0.96
N SER A 261 28.53 -2.91 1.48
CA SER A 261 28.57 -2.59 2.90
C SER A 261 27.71 -1.35 3.18
N LEU A 262 27.30 -1.18 4.44
CA LEU A 262 26.59 0.03 4.85
C LEU A 262 27.63 1.14 5.11
N PRO A 263 27.58 2.28 4.40
CA PRO A 263 28.47 3.41 4.65
C PRO A 263 28.16 4.08 6.00
N GLU A 264 29.08 4.89 6.50
CA GLU A 264 28.84 5.68 7.72
C GLU A 264 27.66 6.65 7.54
N GLY A 265 26.93 6.94 8.61
CA GLY A 265 25.82 7.89 8.58
C GLY A 265 24.52 7.32 9.14
N ALA A 266 23.55 8.22 9.34
CA ALA A 266 22.26 7.88 9.92
C ALA A 266 21.12 8.45 9.08
N THR A 267 20.00 7.73 9.06
CA THR A 267 18.75 8.23 8.47
C THR A 267 17.72 8.44 9.57
N HIS A 268 17.21 9.66 9.65
CA HIS A 268 16.19 10.05 10.62
C HIS A 268 14.82 10.16 9.97
N ILE A 269 13.80 9.96 10.80
CA ILE A 269 12.39 10.17 10.47
C ILE A 269 11.81 10.98 11.61
N ASP A 270 11.32 12.17 11.30
CA ASP A 270 10.78 13.11 12.27
C ASP A 270 9.32 13.44 11.91
N ASP A 271 8.42 13.29 12.89
CA ASP A 271 7.03 13.73 12.75
C ASP A 271 6.95 15.25 12.82
N VAL A 272 6.53 15.87 11.72
CA VAL A 272 6.31 17.31 11.60
C VAL A 272 4.87 17.52 11.14
N PRO A 273 3.89 17.59 12.07
CA PRO A 273 2.47 17.62 11.73
C PRO A 273 2.08 18.72 10.72
N ALA A 274 2.79 19.86 10.75
CA ALA A 274 2.58 20.98 9.83
C ALA A 274 2.84 20.65 8.35
N LEU A 275 3.64 19.60 8.05
CA LEU A 275 3.87 19.16 6.68
C LEU A 275 2.71 18.33 6.12
N GLY A 276 1.80 17.81 6.96
CA GLY A 276 0.72 16.94 6.52
C GLY A 276 1.24 15.79 5.63
N GLU A 277 0.66 15.64 4.45
CA GLU A 277 1.02 14.59 3.48
C GLU A 277 2.28 14.93 2.63
N TRP A 278 2.89 16.11 2.83
CA TRP A 278 4.04 16.60 2.06
C TRP A 278 5.37 16.19 2.69
N LYS A 279 5.70 14.91 2.54
CA LYS A 279 7.00 14.39 2.96
C LYS A 279 8.15 15.14 2.26
N THR A 280 9.09 15.65 3.04
CA THR A 280 10.37 16.21 2.58
C THR A 280 11.52 15.32 3.02
N ALA A 281 12.45 15.03 2.12
CA ALA A 281 13.65 14.25 2.45
C ALA A 281 14.92 14.97 2.00
N TRP A 282 15.94 14.91 2.84
CA TRP A 282 17.30 15.36 2.55
C TRP A 282 18.25 14.18 2.71
N ASP A 283 19.19 14.04 1.78
CA ASP A 283 20.27 13.04 1.77
C ASP A 283 21.60 13.75 1.56
#